data_AF-A0A497NM32-F1
#
_entry.id   AF-A0A497NM32-F1
#
_cell.length_a   1.000
_cell.length_b   1.000
_cell.length_c   1.000
_cell.angle_alpha   90.00
_cell.angle_beta   90.00
_cell.angle_gamma   90.00
#
_symmetry.space_group_name_H-M   'P 1'
#
loop_
_entity.id
_entity.type
_entity.pdbx_description
1 polymer ?
#
loop_
_entity_poly.entity_id
_entity_poly.type
_entity_poly.pdbx_seq_one_letter_code
_entity_poly.pdbx_strand_id
1 'polypeptide(L)'
;MPSNSLQRPPIRLKGRSFLDVISHALFFGGLLYLYGYFLGGGEIHAPSWARLVLLSLYSIFLQLRNLREDRIYDMAAGDHTTAVAHPEASRLTLILAGSLLTVFSTAYLLSCAIPLTSIIFLVSFFLGYKFGWERFIDCLFVVSVTLSSWWSL
;
A
#
# COMPACT_ATOMS: atom_id res chain seq x y z
N MET A 1 9.80 0.59 -45.47
CA MET A 1 8.33 0.49 -45.51
C MET A 1 7.90 -0.36 -44.32
N PRO A 2 7.18 0.19 -43.33
CA PRO A 2 6.97 -0.44 -42.04
C PRO A 2 5.79 -1.41 -42.08
N SER A 3 5.97 -2.61 -41.52
CA SER A 3 4.87 -3.50 -41.15
C SER A 3 4.53 -3.26 -39.68
N ASN A 4 3.56 -2.36 -39.45
CA ASN A 4 2.85 -2.21 -38.20
C ASN A 4 2.07 -3.49 -37.88
N SER A 5 2.50 -4.25 -36.87
CA SER A 5 1.60 -5.14 -36.14
C SER A 5 2.34 -5.74 -34.94
N LEU A 6 2.10 -5.17 -33.75
CA LEU A 6 2.03 -5.88 -32.45
C LEU A 6 1.93 -4.92 -31.24
N GLN A 7 1.54 -3.66 -31.41
CA GLN A 7 0.93 -2.90 -30.30
C GLN A 7 -0.57 -3.21 -30.30
N ARG A 8 -0.93 -4.38 -29.77
CA ARG A 8 -2.25 -4.54 -29.14
C ARG A 8 -2.33 -3.44 -28.08
N PRO A 9 -3.28 -2.50 -28.10
CA PRO A 9 -3.48 -1.63 -26.95
C PRO A 9 -4.01 -2.58 -25.87
N PRO A 10 -3.21 -2.93 -24.83
CA PRO A 10 -3.80 -3.68 -23.74
C PRO A 10 -4.87 -2.74 -23.18
N ILE A 11 -5.96 -3.28 -22.66
CA ILE A 11 -6.93 -2.50 -21.89
C ILE A 11 -6.13 -1.79 -20.79
N ARG A 12 -5.76 -0.53 -21.03
CA ARG A 12 -4.75 0.20 -20.26
C ARG A 12 -5.47 0.82 -19.09
N LEU A 13 -5.82 -0.02 -18.11
CA LEU A 13 -6.46 0.39 -16.87
C LEU A 13 -5.67 1.47 -16.12
N LYS A 14 -4.37 1.61 -16.43
CA LYS A 14 -3.48 2.68 -15.98
C LYS A 14 -3.93 4.09 -16.42
N GLY A 15 -4.87 4.23 -17.36
CA GLY A 15 -5.38 5.53 -17.82
C GLY A 15 -6.75 5.93 -17.26
N ARG A 16 -7.36 5.13 -16.36
CA ARG A 16 -8.65 5.45 -15.74
C ARG A 16 -8.44 5.81 -14.27
N SER A 17 -8.72 7.06 -13.94
CA SER A 17 -8.72 7.55 -12.56
C SER A 17 -9.54 6.62 -11.64
N PHE A 18 -9.05 6.45 -10.41
CA PHE A 18 -9.53 5.57 -9.34
C PHE A 18 -9.36 4.06 -9.57
N LEU A 19 -9.47 3.57 -10.81
CA LEU A 19 -9.27 2.16 -11.13
C LEU A 19 -7.80 1.73 -11.00
N ASP A 20 -6.86 2.64 -11.20
CA ASP A 20 -5.43 2.46 -10.94
C ASP A 20 -5.16 2.07 -9.48
N VAL A 21 -5.80 2.74 -8.52
CA VAL A 21 -5.64 2.48 -7.08
C VAL A 21 -6.36 1.20 -6.66
N ILE A 22 -7.61 0.99 -7.10
CA ILE A 22 -8.40 -0.19 -6.72
C ILE A 22 -7.76 -1.47 -7.26
N SER A 23 -7.34 -1.46 -8.53
CA SER A 23 -6.68 -2.63 -9.12
C SER A 23 -5.38 -2.95 -8.38
N HIS A 24 -4.60 -1.94 -8.01
CA HIS A 24 -3.37 -2.16 -7.26
C HIS A 24 -3.63 -2.76 -5.87
N ALA A 25 -4.61 -2.21 -5.14
CA ALA A 25 -5.03 -2.72 -3.83
C ALA A 25 -5.42 -4.20 -3.87
N LEU A 26 -6.17 -4.60 -4.90
CA LEU A 26 -6.62 -5.98 -5.07
C LEU A 26 -5.48 -6.89 -5.51
N PHE A 27 -4.75 -6.56 -6.57
CA PHE A 27 -3.73 -7.44 -7.15
C PHE A 27 -2.47 -7.56 -6.31
N PHE A 28 -1.96 -6.46 -5.75
CA PHE A 28 -0.70 -6.46 -5.01
C PHE A 28 -0.86 -6.48 -3.49
N GLY A 29 -2.04 -6.13 -2.98
CA GLY A 29 -2.37 -6.23 -1.56
C GLY A 29 -3.13 -7.50 -1.24
N GLY A 30 -4.45 -7.47 -1.45
CA GLY A 30 -5.36 -8.45 -0.89
C GLY A 30 -5.26 -9.84 -1.52
N LEU A 31 -5.35 -9.94 -2.86
CA LEU A 31 -5.39 -11.22 -3.56
C LEU A 31 -4.06 -11.96 -3.47
N LEU A 32 -2.93 -11.24 -3.53
CA LEU A 32 -1.60 -11.83 -3.39
C LEU A 32 -1.43 -12.51 -2.03
N TYR A 33 -1.90 -11.85 -0.96
CA TYR A 33 -1.90 -12.42 0.38
C TYR A 33 -2.81 -13.65 0.49
N LEU A 34 -4.06 -13.54 0.04
CA LEU A 34 -5.01 -14.66 0.08
C LEU A 34 -4.49 -15.87 -0.70
N TYR A 35 -3.91 -15.65 -1.88
CA TYR A 35 -3.33 -16.69 -2.70
C TYR A 35 -2.23 -17.46 -1.95
N GLY A 36 -1.27 -16.74 -1.36
CA GLY A 36 -0.23 -17.37 -0.55
C GLY A 36 -0.78 -18.07 0.70
N TYR A 37 -1.79 -17.49 1.34
CA TYR A 37 -2.40 -18.02 2.56
C TYR A 37 -3.13 -19.35 2.32
N PHE A 38 -3.94 -19.43 1.25
CA PHE A 38 -4.64 -20.65 0.88
C PHE A 38 -3.70 -21.74 0.37
N LEU A 39 -2.63 -21.39 -0.35
CA LEU A 39 -1.60 -22.36 -0.75
C LEU A 39 -0.90 -22.98 0.46
N GLY A 40 -0.74 -22.23 1.55
CA GLY A 40 -0.21 -22.73 2.81
C GLY A 40 -1.19 -23.57 3.64
N GLY A 41 -2.42 -23.81 3.14
CA GLY A 41 -3.46 -24.54 3.87
C GLY A 41 -4.07 -23.75 5.03
N GLY A 42 -3.94 -22.42 5.04
CA GLY A 42 -4.45 -21.58 6.13
C GLY A 42 -5.98 -21.51 6.18
N GLU A 43 -6.54 -21.63 7.37
CA GLU A 43 -7.97 -21.40 7.64
C GLU A 43 -8.22 -19.93 8.00
N ILE A 44 -9.30 -19.34 7.48
CA ILE A 44 -9.55 -17.91 7.68
C ILE A 44 -10.00 -17.64 9.13
N HIS A 45 -9.15 -16.96 9.90
CA HIS A 45 -9.46 -16.46 11.24
C HIS A 45 -9.36 -14.93 11.30
N ALA A 46 -9.81 -14.34 12.41
CA ALA A 46 -9.74 -12.91 12.68
C ALA A 46 -8.35 -12.25 12.42
N PRO A 47 -7.20 -12.83 12.84
CA PRO A 47 -5.89 -12.24 12.55
C PRO A 47 -5.53 -12.24 11.06
N SER A 48 -6.05 -13.19 10.28
CA SER A 48 -5.84 -13.27 8.83
C SER A 48 -6.54 -12.10 8.12
N TRP A 49 -7.73 -11.72 8.58
CA TRP A 49 -8.44 -10.53 8.09
C TRP A 49 -7.69 -9.23 8.41
N ALA A 50 -7.12 -9.11 9.62
CA ALA A 50 -6.33 -7.94 9.98
C ALA A 50 -5.11 -7.75 9.07
N ARG A 51 -4.38 -8.85 8.77
CA ARG A 51 -3.25 -8.84 7.83
C ARG A 51 -3.68 -8.48 6.41
N LEU A 52 -4.80 -9.04 5.94
CA LEU A 52 -5.36 -8.72 4.63
C LEU A 52 -5.62 -7.21 4.47
N VAL A 53 -6.28 -6.60 5.46
CA VAL A 53 -6.61 -5.17 5.46
C VAL A 53 -5.35 -4.32 5.48
N LEU A 54 -4.39 -4.67 6.36
CA LEU A 54 -3.11 -3.96 6.45
C LEU A 54 -2.33 -3.99 5.13
N LEU A 55 -2.20 -5.16 4.50
CA LEU A 55 -1.51 -5.32 3.21
C LEU A 55 -2.21 -4.57 2.07
N SER A 56 -3.54 -4.60 2.06
CA SER A 56 -4.34 -3.86 1.08
C SER A 56 -4.20 -2.34 1.23
N LEU A 57 -4.26 -1.84 2.46
CA LEU A 57 -4.06 -0.41 2.76
C LEU A 57 -2.65 0.06 2.42
N TYR A 58 -1.63 -0.74 2.74
CA TYR A 58 -0.25 -0.42 2.37
C TYR A 58 -0.04 -0.41 0.86
N SER A 59 -0.65 -1.35 0.14
CA SER A 59 -0.62 -1.35 -1.33
C SER A 59 -1.25 -0.08 -1.92
N ILE A 60 -2.39 0.37 -1.39
CA ILE A 60 -3.02 1.66 -1.77
C ILE A 60 -2.07 2.82 -1.53
N PHE A 61 -1.45 2.86 -0.34
CA PHE A 61 -0.51 3.91 0.04
C PHE A 61 0.69 4.00 -0.91
N LEU A 62 1.30 2.86 -1.25
CA LEU A 62 2.39 2.78 -2.22
C LEU A 62 1.96 3.25 -3.61
N GLN A 63 0.79 2.84 -4.08
CA GLN A 63 0.29 3.25 -5.39
C GLN A 63 0.07 4.76 -5.46
N LEU A 64 -0.53 5.35 -4.42
CA LEU A 64 -0.77 6.80 -4.36
C LEU A 64 0.54 7.60 -4.29
N ARG A 65 1.57 7.07 -3.61
CA ARG A 65 2.91 7.67 -3.60
C ARG A 65 3.53 7.65 -5.00
N ASN A 66 3.48 6.51 -5.68
CA ASN A 66 3.99 6.37 -7.04
C ASN A 66 3.28 7.33 -8.00
N LEU A 67 1.94 7.40 -7.97
CA LEU A 67 1.17 8.31 -8.81
C LEU A 67 1.52 9.79 -8.59
N ARG A 68 1.84 10.17 -7.34
CA ARG A 68 2.26 11.54 -7.03
C ARG A 68 3.64 11.85 -7.61
N GLU A 69 4.59 10.94 -7.48
CA GLU A 69 5.96 11.10 -7.99
C GLU A 69 6.00 11.12 -9.52
N ASP A 70 5.18 10.28 -10.16
CA ASP A 70 5.10 10.14 -11.62
C ASP A 70 4.22 11.20 -12.29
N ARG A 71 3.53 12.07 -11.53
CA ARG A 71 2.54 13.02 -12.04
C ARG A 71 3.01 13.83 -13.25
N ILE A 72 4.24 14.36 -13.21
CA ILE A 72 4.78 15.20 -14.29
C ILE A 72 5.00 14.36 -15.56
N TYR A 73 5.49 13.13 -15.41
CA TYR A 73 5.71 12.21 -16.52
C TYR A 73 4.39 11.72 -17.12
N ASP A 74 3.41 11.38 -16.28
CA ASP A 74 2.06 11.00 -16.71
C ASP A 74 1.37 12.14 -17.46
N MET A 75 1.51 13.39 -16.98
CA MET A 75 1.03 14.58 -17.70
C MET A 75 1.68 14.73 -19.07
N ALA A 76 3.00 14.55 -19.15
CA ALA A 76 3.74 14.64 -20.41
C ALA A 76 3.36 13.53 -21.40
N ALA A 77 2.97 12.35 -20.89
CA ALA A 77 2.52 11.21 -21.69
C ALA A 77 1.04 11.31 -22.13
N GLY A 78 0.28 12.30 -21.63
CA GLY A 78 -1.16 12.43 -21.89
C GLY A 78 -2.02 11.43 -21.11
N ASP A 79 -1.50 10.87 -20.01
CA ASP A 79 -2.22 9.92 -19.18
C ASP A 79 -3.15 10.64 -18.19
N HIS A 80 -4.34 10.08 -17.96
CA HIS A 80 -5.35 10.61 -17.03
C HIS A 80 -5.39 9.80 -15.72
N THR A 81 -4.22 9.56 -15.12
CA THR A 81 -4.12 8.89 -13.81
C THR A 81 -4.75 9.74 -12.71
N THR A 82 -5.03 9.14 -11.54
CA THR A 82 -5.71 9.83 -10.44
C THR A 82 -4.98 11.10 -9.98
N ALA A 83 -3.64 11.10 -9.97
CA ALA A 83 -2.84 12.27 -9.61
C ALA A 83 -2.85 13.38 -10.67
N VAL A 84 -3.13 13.04 -11.94
CA VAL A 84 -3.23 14.00 -13.04
C VAL A 84 -4.65 14.59 -13.11
N ALA A 85 -5.68 13.74 -13.09
CA ALA A 85 -7.07 14.15 -13.20
C ALA A 85 -7.58 14.86 -11.92
N HIS A 86 -7.19 14.36 -10.74
CA HIS A 86 -7.66 14.85 -9.45
C HIS A 86 -6.51 14.97 -8.42
N PRO A 87 -5.59 15.94 -8.58
CA PRO A 87 -4.40 16.05 -7.73
C PRO A 87 -4.72 16.24 -6.24
N GLU A 88 -5.75 17.03 -5.92
CA GLU A 88 -6.17 17.26 -4.53
C GLU A 88 -6.79 16.00 -3.92
N ALA A 89 -7.65 15.30 -4.67
CA ALA A 89 -8.24 14.04 -4.21
C ALA A 89 -7.15 13.00 -3.98
N SER A 90 -6.20 12.86 -4.91
CA SER A 90 -5.05 11.96 -4.78
C SER A 90 -4.21 12.25 -3.53
N ARG A 91 -3.97 13.54 -3.25
CA ARG A 91 -3.23 13.98 -2.05
C ARG A 91 -4.00 13.65 -0.77
N LEU A 92 -5.30 13.96 -0.73
CA LEU A 92 -6.16 13.64 0.41
C LEU A 92 -6.25 12.14 0.64
N THR A 93 -6.43 11.34 -0.41
CA THR A 93 -6.45 9.87 -0.28
C THR A 93 -5.12 9.32 0.20
N LEU A 94 -3.99 9.92 -0.18
CA LEU A 94 -2.67 9.49 0.30
C LEU A 94 -2.52 9.74 1.81
N ILE A 95 -2.94 10.93 2.27
CA ILE A 95 -2.92 11.29 3.69
C ILE A 95 -3.87 10.39 4.49
N LEU A 96 -5.09 10.16 3.99
CA LEU A 96 -6.08 9.29 4.63
C LEU A 96 -5.63 7.83 4.66
N ALA A 97 -5.09 7.31 3.57
CA ALA A 97 -4.56 5.94 3.52
C ALA A 97 -3.39 5.79 4.50
N GLY A 98 -2.48 6.77 4.54
CA GLY A 98 -1.35 6.76 5.46
C GLY A 98 -1.75 6.88 6.95
N SER A 99 -2.73 7.74 7.26
CA SER A 99 -3.22 7.89 8.64
C SER A 99 -3.97 6.65 9.11
N LEU A 100 -4.84 6.08 8.28
CA LEU A 100 -5.52 4.81 8.55
C LEU A 100 -4.50 3.70 8.74
N LEU A 101 -3.51 3.59 7.86
CA LEU A 101 -2.47 2.57 7.97
C LEU A 101 -1.67 2.70 9.27
N THR A 102 -1.39 3.93 9.71
CA THR A 102 -0.72 4.18 11.00
C THR A 102 -1.59 3.69 12.16
N VAL A 103 -2.87 4.04 12.18
CA VAL A 103 -3.82 3.63 13.24
C VAL A 103 -3.94 2.11 13.29
N PHE A 104 -4.19 1.46 12.14
CA PHE A 104 -4.33 0.01 12.06
C PHE A 104 -3.03 -0.71 12.42
N SER A 105 -1.88 -0.22 11.97
CA SER A 105 -0.57 -0.83 12.28
C SER A 105 -0.26 -0.75 13.77
N THR A 106 -0.50 0.40 14.40
CA THR A 106 -0.31 0.56 15.85
C THR A 106 -1.29 -0.30 16.65
N ALA A 107 -2.57 -0.35 16.26
CA ALA A 107 -3.56 -1.21 16.91
C ALA A 107 -3.18 -2.69 16.80
N TYR A 108 -2.70 -3.11 15.63
CA TYR A 108 -2.24 -4.47 15.40
C TYR A 108 -1.00 -4.80 16.24
N LEU A 109 -0.01 -3.91 16.29
CA LEU A 109 1.17 -4.05 17.17
C LEU A 109 0.80 -4.17 18.65
N LEU A 110 -0.13 -3.35 19.13
CA LEU A 110 -0.61 -3.41 20.51
C LEU A 110 -1.27 -4.76 20.83
N SER A 111 -1.97 -5.36 19.86
CA SER A 111 -2.59 -6.68 20.04
C SER A 111 -1.58 -7.83 20.13
N CYS A 112 -0.39 -7.67 19.55
CA CYS A 112 0.62 -8.73 19.48
C CYS A 112 1.77 -8.57 20.49
N ALA A 113 2.27 -7.35 20.71
CA ALA A 113 3.54 -7.12 21.40
C ALA A 113 3.58 -5.78 22.16
N ILE A 114 2.71 -5.63 23.17
CA ILE A 114 2.59 -4.44 24.03
C ILE A 114 3.95 -3.85 24.47
N PRO A 115 4.91 -4.61 25.04
CA PRO A 115 6.13 -4.01 25.59
C PRO A 115 7.09 -3.45 24.53
N LEU A 116 7.00 -3.89 23.28
CA LEU A 116 7.88 -3.43 22.19
C LEU A 116 7.26 -2.29 21.37
N THR A 117 5.95 -2.04 21.51
CA THR A 117 5.23 -1.03 20.70
C THR A 117 5.82 0.37 20.82
N SER A 118 6.17 0.81 22.03
CA SER A 118 6.73 2.14 22.29
C SER A 118 8.11 2.32 21.65
N ILE A 119 8.96 1.29 21.69
CA ILE A 119 10.30 1.28 21.08
C ILE A 119 10.17 1.36 19.55
N ILE A 120 9.30 0.54 18.96
CA ILE A 120 9.07 0.50 17.51
C ILE A 120 8.52 1.84 17.00
N PHE A 121 7.58 2.43 17.75
CA PHE A 121 7.03 3.73 17.42
C PHE A 121 8.10 4.81 17.46
N LEU A 122 8.97 4.80 18.49
CA LEU A 122 10.06 5.75 18.64
C LEU A 122 11.10 5.63 17.52
N VAL A 123 11.52 4.41 17.18
CA VAL A 123 12.45 4.16 16.05
C VAL A 123 11.84 4.64 14.73
N SER A 124 10.57 4.29 14.48
CA SER A 124 9.86 4.75 13.29
C SER A 124 9.79 6.27 13.24
N PHE A 125 9.51 6.92 14.38
CA PHE A 125 9.41 8.38 14.48
C PHE A 125 10.73 9.07 14.12
N PHE A 126 11.86 8.58 14.64
CA PHE A 126 13.18 9.11 14.29
C PHE A 126 13.50 8.96 12.80
N LEU A 127 13.16 7.81 12.20
CA LEU A 127 13.32 7.59 10.76
C LEU A 127 12.41 8.51 9.94
N GLY A 128 11.16 8.70 10.37
CA GLY A 128 10.22 9.63 9.74
C GLY A 128 10.66 11.08 9.81
N TYR A 129 11.20 11.50 10.95
CA TYR A 129 11.74 12.84 11.11
C TYR A 129 12.90 13.10 10.13
N LYS A 130 13.77 12.11 9.92
CA LYS A 130 14.93 12.23 9.03
C LYS A 130 14.59 12.12 7.54
N PHE A 131 13.69 11.21 7.16
CA PHE A 131 13.46 10.83 5.75
C PHE A 131 12.04 11.12 5.24
N GLY A 132 11.18 11.72 6.07
CA GLY A 132 9.80 12.07 5.75
C GLY A 132 8.78 11.10 6.35
N TRP A 133 7.57 11.62 6.57
CA TRP A 133 6.45 10.91 7.22
C TRP A 133 6.10 9.57 6.53
N GLU A 134 6.33 9.45 5.23
CA GLU A 134 6.05 8.22 4.48
C GLU A 134 6.99 7.08 4.87
N ARG A 135 8.23 7.41 5.23
CA ARG A 135 9.21 6.42 5.73
C ARG A 135 8.88 5.97 7.14
N PHE A 136 8.30 6.86 7.96
CA PHE A 136 7.73 6.45 9.24
C PHE A 136 6.65 5.38 9.05
N ILE A 137 5.73 5.59 8.11
CA ILE A 137 4.66 4.64 7.80
C ILE A 137 5.21 3.33 7.26
N ASP A 138 6.15 3.39 6.31
CA ASP A 138 6.80 2.19 5.75
C ASP A 138 7.43 1.33 6.88
N CYS A 139 8.21 1.96 7.76
CA CYS A 139 8.86 1.27 8.88
C CYS A 139 7.85 0.68 9.87
N LEU A 140 6.86 1.47 10.28
CA LEU A 140 5.84 1.04 11.22
C LEU A 140 5.08 -0.18 10.67
N PHE A 141 4.63 -0.12 9.42
CA PHE A 141 3.91 -1.20 8.77
C PHE A 141 4.75 -2.49 8.68
N VAL A 142 5.99 -2.39 8.17
CA VAL A 142 6.86 -3.56 7.99
C VAL A 142 7.13 -4.25 9.32
N VAL A 143 7.44 -3.49 10.37
CA VAL A 143 7.68 -4.06 11.70
C VAL A 143 6.39 -4.66 12.27
N SER A 144 5.24 -4.01 12.06
CA SER A 144 3.94 -4.53 12.53
C SER A 144 3.62 -5.90 11.96
N VAL A 145 3.74 -6.05 10.64
CA VAL A 145 3.43 -7.32 9.95
C VAL A 145 4.50 -8.37 10.25
N THR A 146 5.78 -7.99 10.24
CA THR A 146 6.88 -8.93 10.50
C THR A 146 6.84 -9.43 11.93
N LEU A 147 6.76 -8.57 12.94
CA LEU A 147 6.75 -9.01 14.33
C LEU A 147 5.55 -9.91 14.65
N SER A 148 4.40 -9.66 14.01
CA SER A 148 3.21 -10.49 14.18
C SER A 148 3.39 -11.94 13.69
N SER A 149 4.28 -12.20 12.71
CA SER A 149 4.48 -13.55 12.21
C SER A 149 5.28 -14.40 13.20
N TRP A 150 6.17 -13.78 13.96
CA TRP A 150 6.99 -14.43 14.99
C TRP A 150 6.20 -14.79 16.24
N TRP A 151 5.15 -14.02 16.57
CA TRP A 151 4.30 -14.30 17.74
C TRP A 151 3.21 -15.34 17.47
N SER A 152 3.01 -15.72 16.20
CA SER A 152 2.05 -16.75 15.78
C SER A 152 2.65 -18.15 15.60
N LEU A 153 3.92 -18.33 15.97
CA LEU A 153 4.64 -19.62 16.05
C LEU A 153 4.78 -20.04 17.52
#